data_AF-A0A0K9P283-F1
#
_entry.id   AF-A0A0K9P283-F1
#
_cell.length_a   1.000
_cell.length_b   1.000
_cell.length_c   1.000
_cell.angle_alpha   90.00
_cell.angle_beta   90.00
_cell.angle_gamma   90.00
#
_symmetry.space_group_name_H-M   'P 1'
#
loop_
_entity.id
_entity.type
_entity.pdbx_description
1 polymer ?
#
loop_
_entity_poly.entity_id
_entity_poly.type
_entity_poly.pdbx_seq_one_letter_code
_entity_poly.pdbx_strand_id
1 'polypeptide(L)' 'VDDSVEEAGELGRRAIYHATFRDAASGGVASVYHVGPNGWQKLSGDDVGDLHYKYYPVIAAPVEQEMSEAPSA' A
#
# COMPACT_ATOMS: atom_id res chain seq x y z
N VAL A 1 -10.79 -22.39 3.60
CA VAL A 1 -10.62 -21.00 4.07
C VAL A 1 -11.97 -20.35 3.85
N ASP A 2 -12.57 -19.80 4.90
CA ASP A 2 -13.83 -19.07 4.78
C ASP A 2 -13.45 -17.65 4.35
N ASP A 3 -13.27 -17.46 3.04
CA ASP A 3 -12.87 -16.17 2.47
C ASP A 3 -14.08 -15.22 2.53
N SER A 4 -14.28 -14.59 3.68
CA SER A 4 -15.24 -13.49 3.79
C SER A 4 -14.94 -12.45 2.71
N VAL A 5 -15.99 -11.82 2.17
CA VAL A 5 -15.89 -10.80 1.11
C VAL A 5 -14.87 -9.71 1.45
N GLU A 6 -14.73 -9.38 2.74
CA GLU A 6 -13.76 -8.40 3.23
C GLU A 6 -12.31 -8.89 3.15
N GLU A 7 -12.04 -10.15 3.52
CA GLU A 7 -10.71 -10.77 3.43
C GLU A 7 -10.27 -10.88 1.96
N ALA A 8 -11.16 -11.36 1.09
CA ALA A 8 -10.91 -11.41 -0.35
C ALA A 8 -10.66 -10.00 -0.94
N GLY A 9 -11.41 -9.01 -0.46
CA GLY A 9 -11.23 -7.61 -0.84
C GLY A 9 -9.89 -7.02 -0.40
N GLU A 10 -9.44 -7.29 0.83
CA GLU A 10 -8.13 -6.87 1.34
C GLU A 10 -6.99 -7.56 0.57
N LEU A 11 -7.11 -8.87 0.28
CA LEU A 11 -6.14 -9.59 -0.53
C LEU A 11 -6.01 -8.97 -1.93
N GLY A 12 -7.13 -8.69 -2.60
CA GLY A 12 -7.14 -8.05 -3.91
C GLY A 12 -6.52 -6.64 -3.88
N ARG A 13 -6.84 -5.85 -2.85
CA ARG A 13 -6.27 -4.50 -2.67
C ARG A 13 -4.75 -4.52 -2.54
N ARG A 14 -4.22 -5.44 -1.72
CA ARG A 14 -2.76 -5.61 -1.56
C ARG A 14 -2.09 -6.02 -2.86
N ALA A 15 -2.70 -6.93 -3.61
CA ALA A 15 -2.16 -7.37 -4.90
C ALA A 15 -2.05 -6.20 -5.89
N ILE A 16 -3.10 -5.38 -6.01
CA ILE A 16 -3.09 -4.18 -6.87
C ILE A 16 -2.03 -3.17 -6.39
N TYR A 17 -1.99 -2.88 -5.09
CA TYR A 17 -0.98 -2.00 -4.51
C TYR A 17 0.46 -2.46 -4.80
N HIS A 18 0.75 -3.76 -4.75
CA HIS A 18 2.07 -4.25 -5.11
C HIS A 18 2.37 -4.15 -6.62
N ALA A 19 1.35 -4.26 -7.46
CA ALA A 19 1.49 -4.07 -8.90
C ALA A 19 1.85 -2.61 -9.24
N THR A 20 1.22 -1.63 -8.58
CA THR A 20 1.45 -0.20 -8.86
C THR A 20 2.88 0.25 -8.55
N PHE A 21 3.58 -0.42 -7.64
CA PHE A 21 5.00 -0.16 -7.39
C PHE A 21 5.92 -0.64 -8.52
N ARG A 22 5.52 -1.68 -9.26
CA ARG A 22 6.38 -2.35 -10.28
C ARG A 22 5.98 -2.03 -11.71
N ASP A 23 4.76 -1.56 -11.94
CA ASP A 23 4.23 -1.25 -13.27
C ASP A 23 4.15 0.26 -13.49
N ALA A 24 5.00 0.79 -14.39
CA ALA A 24 5.12 2.22 -14.65
C ALA A 24 3.88 2.85 -15.30
N ALA A 25 2.95 2.05 -15.83
CA ALA A 25 1.70 2.51 -16.44
C ALA A 25 0.50 2.42 -15.48
N SER A 26 0.70 1.97 -14.24
CA SER A 26 -0.36 1.87 -13.25
C SER A 26 -0.84 3.24 -12.76
N GLY A 27 -2.15 3.35 -12.48
CA GLY A 27 -2.76 4.55 -11.91
C GLY A 27 -2.53 4.68 -10.39
N GLY A 28 -2.92 5.83 -9.83
CA GLY A 28 -2.71 6.15 -8.41
C GLY A 28 -3.77 5.62 -7.43
N VAL A 29 -4.79 4.90 -7.88
CA VAL A 29 -5.92 4.46 -7.02
C VAL A 29 -6.19 2.97 -7.19
N ALA A 30 -6.30 2.24 -6.07
CA ALA A 30 -6.73 0.85 -6.03
C ALA A 30 -8.23 0.78 -5.71
N SER A 31 -9.06 0.49 -6.72
CA SER A 31 -10.50 0.29 -6.53
C SER A 31 -10.88 -1.18 -6.51
N VAL A 32 -11.58 -1.61 -5.47
CA VAL A 32 -12.01 -3.00 -5.27
C VAL A 32 -13.53 -3.08 -5.31
N TYR A 33 -14.05 -4.03 -6.08
CA TYR A 33 -15.47 -4.28 -6.24
C TYR A 33 -15.76 -5.75 -5.97
N HIS A 34 -16.80 -6.03 -5.21
CA HIS A 34 -17.36 -7.37 -5.06
C HIS A 34 -18.52 -7.53 -6.06
N VAL A 35 -18.49 -8.60 -6.86
CA VAL A 35 -19.54 -8.90 -7.85
C VAL A 35 -20.25 -10.18 -7.42
N GLY A 36 -21.54 -10.08 -7.16
CA GLY A 36 -22.38 -11.18 -6.68
C GLY A 36 -23.72 -11.27 -7.42
N PRO A 37 -24.62 -12.17 -6.96
CA PRO A 37 -25.88 -12.45 -7.64
C PRO A 37 -26.84 -11.24 -7.70
N ASN A 38 -26.70 -10.28 -6.79
CA ASN A 38 -27.51 -9.06 -6.75
C ASN A 38 -26.85 -7.86 -7.44
N GLY A 39 -25.76 -8.10 -8.19
CA GLY A 39 -24.98 -7.06 -8.85
C GLY A 39 -23.63 -6.83 -8.18
N TRP A 40 -23.07 -5.63 -8.38
CA TRP A 40 -21.75 -5.27 -7.87
C TRP A 40 -21.84 -4.23 -6.76
N GLN A 41 -20.91 -4.31 -5.82
CA GLN A 41 -20.74 -3.35 -4.75
C GLN A 41 -19.28 -2.88 -4.73
N LYS A 42 -19.07 -1.57 -4.62
CA LYS A 42 -17.73 -1.03 -4.38
C LYS A 42 -17.35 -1.28 -2.92
N LEU A 43 -16.24 -1.97 -2.72
CA LEU A 43 -15.66 -2.21 -1.39
C LEU A 43 -14.71 -1.07 -1.00
N SER A 44 -13.85 -0.63 -1.93
CA SER A 44 -12.91 0.46 -1.65
C SER A 44 -12.40 1.17 -2.91
N GLY A 45 -11.70 2.28 -2.72
CA GLY A 45 -11.12 3.12 -3.76
C GLY A 45 -10.04 4.00 -3.14
N ASP A 46 -8.94 3.37 -2.73
CA ASP A 46 -7.91 4.00 -1.91
C ASP A 46 -6.77 4.54 -2.78
N ASP A 47 -6.20 5.68 -2.40
CA ASP A 47 -4.96 6.19 -3.00
C ASP A 47 -3.80 5.25 -2.67
N VAL A 48 -2.95 4.99 -3.66
CA VAL A 48 -1.81 4.06 -3.55
C VAL A 48 -0.75 4.57 -2.55
N GLY A 49 -0.56 5.89 -2.46
CA GLY A 49 0.32 6.52 -1.47
C GLY A 49 -0.20 6.34 -0.06
N ASP A 50 -1.50 6.56 0.16
CA ASP A 50 -2.12 6.27 1.46
C ASP A 50 -2.00 4.79 1.84
N LEU A 51 -2.19 3.89 0.87
CA LEU A 51 -1.98 2.44 1.06
C LEU A 51 -0.52 2.13 1.41
N HIS A 52 0.45 2.84 0.86
CA HIS A 52 1.86 2.65 1.19
C HIS A 52 2.10 2.89 2.69
N TYR A 53 1.63 4.02 3.23
CA TYR A 53 1.77 4.31 4.66
C TYR A 53 0.92 3.40 5.55
N LYS A 54 -0.22 2.91 5.06
CA LYS A 54 -1.04 1.89 5.74
C LYS A 54 -0.28 0.57 5.91
N TYR A 55 0.39 0.10 4.86
CA TYR A 55 1.07 -1.20 4.87
C TYR A 55 2.52 -1.12 5.39
N TYR A 56 3.17 0.04 5.26
CA TYR A 56 4.55 0.30 5.65
C TYR A 56 4.63 1.63 6.43
N PRO A 57 4.15 1.66 7.69
CA PRO A 57 4.21 2.87 8.49
C PRO A 57 5.65 3.31 8.74
N VAL A 58 5.92 4.61 8.61
CA VAL A 58 7.25 5.17 8.88
C VAL A 58 7.54 5.09 10.37
N ILE A 59 8.55 4.32 10.73
CA ILE A 59 9.09 4.26 12.10
C ILE A 59 10.22 5.29 12.15
N ALA A 60 10.09 6.31 13.02
CA ALA A 60 11.17 7.27 13.22
C ALA A 60 12.38 6.57 13.82
N ALA A 61 13.47 6.45 13.06
CA ALA A 61 14.74 5.97 13.59
C ALA A 61 15.36 7.05 14.49
N PRO A 62 15.94 6.70 15.66
CA PRO A 62 16.77 7.62 16.41
C PRO A 62 18.03 7.93 15.58
N VAL A 63 18.25 9.21 15.29
CA VAL A 63 19.39 9.68 14.49
C VAL A 63 20.65 9.76 15.35
N GLU A 64 21.46 8.70 15.38
CA GLU A 64 22.84 8.77 15.87
C GLU A 64 23.79 8.85 14.66
N GLN A 65 24.13 10.08 14.23
CA GLN A 65 25.27 10.29 13.35
C GLN A 65 25.98 11.59 13.72
N GLU A 66 26.95 11.47 14.62
CA GLU A 66 27.94 12.50 14.93
C GLU A 66 29.01 12.49 13.82
N MET A 67 29.05 13.53 12.99
CA MET A 67 30.16 13.78 12.08
C MET A 67 31.27 14.47 12.86
N SER A 68 32.35 13.74 13.19
CA SER A 68 33.60 14.37 13.63
C SER A 68 34.42 14.79 12.41
N GLU A 69 34.66 16.10 12.31
CA GLU A 69 35.48 16.72 11.27
C GLU A 69 36.93 16.19 11.35
N ALA A 70 37.47 15.69 10.24
CA ALA A 70 38.88 15.27 10.16
C ALA A 70 39.79 16.51 10.00
N PRO A 71 40.90 16.64 10.75
CA PRO A 71 41.77 17.80 10.64
C PRO A 71 42.46 17.82 9.27
N SER A 72 42.36 18.95 8.56
CA SER A 72 43.12 19.21 7.34
C SER A 72 44.60 19.39 7.69
N ALA A 73 45.47 18.69 6.96
CA ALA A 73 46.92 18.85 6.99
C ALA A 73 47.38 20.08 6.20
#